data_AF-A0A939V6V6-F1
#
_entry.id   AF-A0A939V6V6-F1
#
_cell.length_a   1.000
_cell.length_b   1.000
_cell.length_c   1.000
_cell.angle_alpha   90.00
_cell.angle_beta   90.00
_cell.angle_gamma   90.00
#
_symmetry.space_group_name_H-M   'P 1'
#
loop_
_entity.id
_entity.type
_entity.pdbx_description
1 polymer ?
#
loop_
_entity_poly.entity_id
_entity_poly.type
_entity_poly.pdbx_seq_one_letter_code
_entity_poly.pdbx_strand_id
1 'polypeptide(L)'
;MKMESGRSMIEMLGVLAIMGVLTVGAIGLISTAMRTQKRNTVNEEVLQMVTGVRQLLGEYDDFSHIDNTTIFGAIGMSAKNPYGGTYELAVDPANSRQFIVTINGLSQGDCEYFITKAWSDSVGYLASDGKQSGASGNCRLEDGKNVIKITYGE
;
A
#
# COMPACT_ATOMS: atom_id res chain seq x y z
N MET A 1 -40.37 14.94 -47.34
CA MET A 1 -40.08 13.65 -46.68
C MET A 1 -38.58 13.56 -46.49
N LYS A 2 -38.10 13.65 -45.25
CA LYS A 2 -36.67 13.65 -44.93
C LYS A 2 -36.23 12.18 -44.94
N MET A 3 -35.40 11.80 -45.91
CA MET A 3 -34.84 10.45 -45.98
C MET A 3 -33.90 10.28 -44.79
N GLU A 4 -34.31 9.51 -43.78
CA GLU A 4 -33.40 9.10 -42.72
C GLU A 4 -32.36 8.15 -43.31
N SER A 5 -31.13 8.60 -43.21
CA SER A 5 -29.96 8.10 -43.92
C SER A 5 -29.77 6.60 -43.73
N GLY A 6 -29.52 5.89 -44.83
CA GLY A 6 -29.06 4.51 -44.82
C GLY A 6 -27.72 4.39 -44.13
N ARG A 7 -27.72 4.18 -42.81
CA ARG A 7 -26.53 3.77 -42.08
C ARG A 7 -26.34 2.28 -42.36
N SER A 8 -25.34 1.96 -43.18
CA SER A 8 -25.02 0.57 -43.51
C SER A 8 -24.73 -0.19 -42.20
N MET A 9 -25.31 -1.37 -42.01
CA MET A 9 -25.10 -2.18 -40.79
C MET A 9 -23.61 -2.35 -40.47
N ILE A 10 -22.75 -2.41 -41.50
CA ILE A 10 -21.31 -2.54 -41.33
C ILE A 10 -20.63 -1.30 -40.74
N GLU A 11 -21.13 -0.09 -41.02
CA GLU A 11 -20.61 1.14 -40.39
C GLU A 11 -20.89 1.15 -38.89
N MET A 12 -22.05 0.61 -38.49
CA MET A 12 -22.41 0.55 -37.08
C MET A 12 -21.68 -0.60 -36.36
N LEU A 13 -21.43 -1.73 -37.03
CA LEU A 13 -20.59 -2.81 -36.52
C LEU A 13 -19.14 -2.38 -36.32
N GLY A 14 -18.57 -1.59 -37.23
CA GLY A 14 -17.22 -1.05 -37.09
C GLY A 14 -17.07 -0.15 -35.86
N VAL A 15 -18.03 0.74 -35.62
CA VAL A 15 -18.05 1.60 -34.41
C VAL A 15 -18.22 0.77 -33.13
N LEU A 16 -19.08 -0.26 -33.15
CA LEU A 16 -19.28 -1.14 -31.99
C LEU A 16 -18.03 -1.96 -31.67
N ALA A 17 -17.30 -2.44 -32.67
CA ALA A 17 -16.05 -3.17 -32.46
C ALA A 17 -14.98 -2.29 -31.81
N ILE A 18 -14.83 -1.04 -32.27
CA ILE A 18 -13.88 -0.08 -31.67
C ILE A 18 -14.29 0.25 -30.23
N MET A 19 -15.57 0.49 -29.97
CA MET A 19 -16.08 0.74 -28.62
C MET A 19 -15.85 -0.47 -27.69
N GLY A 20 -16.01 -1.69 -28.20
CA GLY A 20 -15.73 -2.92 -27.45
C GLY A 20 -14.25 -3.04 -27.03
N VAL A 21 -13.32 -2.71 -27.92
CA VAL A 21 -11.87 -2.78 -27.60
C VAL A 21 -11.46 -1.66 -26.64
N LEU A 22 -11.96 -0.43 -26.87
CA LEU A 22 -11.66 0.71 -25.99
C LEU A 22 -12.16 0.49 -24.56
N THR A 23 -13.34 -0.10 -24.40
CA THR A 23 -13.92 -0.37 -23.06
C THR A 23 -13.10 -1.40 -22.28
N VAL A 24 -12.70 -2.51 -22.90
CA VAL A 24 -11.85 -3.52 -22.23
C VAL A 24 -10.45 -2.97 -21.92
N GLY A 25 -9.86 -2.19 -22.85
CA GLY A 25 -8.58 -1.52 -22.62
C GLY A 25 -8.63 -0.51 -21.48
N ALA A 26 -9.69 0.30 -21.40
CA ALA A 26 -9.86 1.30 -20.36
C ALA A 26 -10.03 0.66 -18.96
N ILE A 27 -10.78 -0.44 -18.84
CA ILE A 27 -11.01 -1.12 -17.55
C ILE A 27 -9.70 -1.67 -16.97
N GLY A 28 -8.86 -2.28 -17.80
CA GLY A 28 -7.54 -2.77 -17.37
C GLY A 28 -6.62 -1.65 -16.88
N LEU A 29 -6.61 -0.53 -17.59
CA LEU A 29 -5.80 0.65 -17.23
C LEU A 29 -6.23 1.26 -15.89
N ILE A 30 -7.55 1.39 -15.66
CA ILE A 30 -8.08 1.96 -14.41
C ILE A 30 -7.69 1.10 -13.21
N SER A 31 -7.79 -0.23 -13.31
CA SER A 31 -7.44 -1.14 -12.21
C SER A 31 -5.97 -1.03 -11.79
N THR A 32 -5.08 -0.83 -12.77
CA THR A 32 -3.64 -0.65 -12.53
C THR A 32 -3.36 0.73 -11.90
N ALA A 33 -4.02 1.78 -12.41
CA ALA A 33 -3.90 3.13 -11.85
C ALA A 33 -4.37 3.19 -10.39
N MET A 34 -5.49 2.54 -10.06
CA MET A 34 -5.99 2.44 -8.68
C MET A 34 -5.00 1.71 -7.78
N ARG A 35 -4.37 0.63 -8.26
CA ARG A 35 -3.35 -0.08 -7.48
C ARG A 35 -2.12 0.79 -7.21
N THR A 36 -1.65 1.52 -8.21
CA THR A 36 -0.53 2.46 -8.05
C THR A 36 -0.89 3.61 -7.11
N GLN A 37 -2.12 4.13 -7.19
CA GLN A 37 -2.60 5.16 -6.28
C GLN A 37 -2.57 4.66 -4.83
N LYS A 38 -3.13 3.49 -4.54
CA LYS A 38 -3.08 2.88 -3.20
C LYS A 38 -1.64 2.73 -2.71
N ARG A 39 -0.74 2.24 -3.56
CA ARG A 39 0.69 2.09 -3.23
C ARG A 39 1.33 3.43 -2.87
N ASN A 40 1.04 4.48 -3.64
CA ASN A 40 1.55 5.82 -3.37
C ASN A 40 0.99 6.39 -2.07
N THR A 41 -0.30 6.25 -1.82
CA THR A 41 -0.93 6.66 -0.55
C THR A 41 -0.26 5.96 0.64
N VAL A 42 -0.04 4.64 0.58
CA VAL A 42 0.68 3.93 1.65
C VAL A 42 2.09 4.47 1.85
N ASN A 43 2.80 4.83 0.77
CA ASN A 43 4.14 5.40 0.91
C ASN A 43 4.12 6.75 1.65
N GLU A 44 3.18 7.62 1.29
CA GLU A 44 3.00 8.92 1.93
C GLU A 44 2.59 8.73 3.41
N GLU A 45 1.66 7.83 3.69
CA GLU A 45 1.20 7.53 5.04
C GLU A 45 2.32 6.97 5.92
N VAL A 46 3.13 6.04 5.41
CA VAL A 46 4.29 5.50 6.15
C VAL A 46 5.33 6.57 6.44
N LEU A 47 5.62 7.45 5.48
CA LEU A 47 6.55 8.56 5.70
C LEU A 47 6.03 9.53 6.76
N GLN A 48 4.74 9.84 6.74
CA GLN A 48 4.10 10.68 7.76
C GLN A 48 4.14 10.01 9.14
N MET A 49 3.90 8.70 9.23
CA MET A 49 4.03 7.94 10.49
C MET A 49 5.45 7.99 11.03
N VAL A 50 6.45 7.66 10.21
CA VAL A 50 7.87 7.66 10.62
C VAL A 50 8.31 9.05 11.08
N THR A 51 7.93 10.09 10.34
CA THR A 51 8.27 11.48 10.68
C THR A 51 7.58 11.90 11.98
N GLY A 52 6.28 11.60 12.13
CA GLY A 52 5.52 11.96 13.32
C GLY A 52 5.99 11.22 14.58
N VAL A 53 6.28 9.92 14.48
CA VAL A 53 6.88 9.14 15.58
C VAL A 53 8.21 9.75 16.00
N ARG A 54 9.09 10.10 15.06
CA ARG A 54 10.36 10.75 15.37
C ARG A 54 10.21 12.15 15.95
N GLN A 55 9.24 12.93 15.51
CA GLN A 55 8.97 14.24 16.09
C GLN A 55 8.44 14.16 17.53
N LEU A 56 7.62 13.15 17.83
CA LEU A 56 6.99 13.00 19.15
C LEU A 56 7.90 12.28 20.15
N LEU A 57 8.64 11.27 19.70
CA LEU A 57 9.42 10.37 20.56
C LEU A 57 10.92 10.42 20.33
N GLY A 58 11.39 11.05 19.24
CA GLY A 58 12.82 11.13 18.93
C GLY A 58 13.65 11.94 19.93
N GLU A 59 13.02 12.77 20.75
CA GLU A 59 13.70 13.48 21.85
C GLU A 59 14.07 12.55 23.02
N TYR A 60 13.34 11.44 23.19
CA TYR A 60 13.53 10.52 24.31
C TYR A 60 14.52 9.39 24.03
N ASP A 61 14.97 9.24 22.77
CA ASP A 61 15.84 8.16 22.29
C ASP A 61 15.32 6.76 22.72
N ASP A 62 14.01 6.65 22.97
CA ASP A 62 13.35 5.44 23.43
C ASP A 62 11.90 5.44 22.92
N PHE A 63 11.53 4.36 22.23
CA PHE A 63 10.23 4.16 21.61
C PHE A 63 9.33 3.18 22.39
N SER A 64 9.69 2.79 23.62
CA SER A 64 8.93 1.85 24.46
C SER A 64 7.51 2.34 24.80
N HIS A 65 7.28 3.65 24.74
CA HIS A 65 5.99 4.28 25.00
C HIS A 65 5.13 4.49 23.74
N ILE A 66 5.42 3.80 22.63
CA ILE A 66 4.55 3.82 21.46
C ILE A 66 3.16 3.32 21.84
N ASP A 67 2.20 4.24 21.79
CA ASP A 67 0.78 3.94 21.82
C ASP A 67 0.17 4.36 20.48
N ASN A 68 -0.38 3.38 19.76
CA ASN A 68 -0.95 3.59 18.43
C ASN A 68 -2.03 4.66 18.43
N THR A 69 -2.90 4.67 19.44
CA THR A 69 -4.04 5.60 19.48
C THR A 69 -3.57 7.05 19.68
N THR A 70 -2.59 7.23 20.56
CA THR A 70 -2.03 8.53 20.90
C THR A 70 -1.23 9.11 19.74
N ILE A 71 -0.35 8.30 19.13
CA ILE A 71 0.47 8.75 18.01
C ILE A 71 -0.40 9.05 16.79
N PHE A 72 -1.31 8.15 16.42
CA PHE A 72 -2.20 8.39 15.27
C PHE A 72 -3.11 9.60 15.49
N GLY A 73 -3.60 9.81 16.71
CA GLY A 73 -4.34 11.01 17.08
C GLY A 73 -3.50 12.29 16.96
N ALA A 74 -2.25 12.26 17.43
CA ALA A 74 -1.35 13.41 17.37
C ALA A 74 -0.93 13.79 15.95
N ILE A 75 -0.69 12.81 15.07
CA ILE A 75 -0.32 13.05 13.67
C ILE A 75 -1.53 13.28 12.75
N GLY A 76 -2.75 13.13 13.27
CA GLY A 76 -4.00 13.30 12.52
C GLY A 76 -4.26 12.22 11.47
N MET A 77 -3.81 10.98 11.71
CA MET A 77 -3.93 9.86 10.77
C MET A 77 -4.87 8.77 11.30
N SER A 78 -5.51 8.01 10.40
CA SER A 78 -6.24 6.80 10.76
C SER A 78 -5.33 5.57 10.77
N ALA A 79 -5.53 4.67 11.72
CA ALA A 79 -4.89 3.35 11.70
C ALA A 79 -5.39 2.45 10.54
N LYS A 80 -6.38 2.88 9.74
CA LYS A 80 -6.89 2.11 8.60
C LYS A 80 -6.10 2.42 7.33
N ASN A 81 -5.69 1.38 6.62
CA ASN A 81 -4.98 1.54 5.36
C ASN A 81 -5.90 1.42 4.12
N PRO A 82 -5.44 1.85 2.92
CA PRO A 82 -6.22 1.80 1.67
C PRO A 82 -6.60 0.39 1.17
N TYR A 83 -6.07 -0.65 1.81
CA TYR A 83 -6.36 -2.06 1.50
C TYR A 83 -7.47 -2.64 2.42
N GLY A 84 -7.95 -1.87 3.40
CA GLY A 84 -8.95 -2.31 4.38
C GLY A 84 -8.34 -2.98 5.62
N GLY A 85 -7.02 -3.14 5.66
CA GLY A 85 -6.26 -3.54 6.83
C GLY A 85 -5.91 -2.38 7.75
N THR A 86 -4.91 -2.58 8.61
CA THR A 86 -4.47 -1.59 9.59
C THR A 86 -2.97 -1.32 9.54
N TYR A 87 -2.59 -0.11 9.96
CA TYR A 87 -1.25 0.23 10.37
C TYR A 87 -1.10 0.04 11.87
N GLU A 88 0.02 -0.53 12.29
CA GLU A 88 0.37 -0.69 13.70
C GLU A 88 1.82 -0.27 13.91
N LEU A 89 2.07 0.50 14.96
CA LEU A 89 3.40 0.84 15.43
C LEU A 89 3.70 0.00 16.66
N ALA A 90 4.93 -0.48 16.76
CA ALA A 90 5.42 -1.20 17.93
C ALA A 90 6.89 -0.88 18.14
N VAL A 91 7.37 -0.95 19.38
CA VAL A 91 8.81 -0.92 19.66
C VAL A 91 9.45 -2.24 19.21
N ASP A 92 10.70 -2.18 18.74
CA ASP A 92 11.46 -3.41 18.49
C ASP A 92 11.81 -4.08 19.83
N PRO A 93 11.46 -5.36 20.06
CA PRO A 93 11.74 -6.03 21.33
C PRO A 93 13.25 -6.23 21.59
N ALA A 94 14.10 -6.17 20.56
CA ALA A 94 15.54 -6.30 20.69
C ALA A 94 16.25 -4.95 20.91
N ASN A 95 15.63 -3.83 20.51
CA ASN A 95 16.20 -2.49 20.65
C ASN A 95 15.09 -1.44 20.86
N SER A 96 15.02 -0.84 22.07
CA SER A 96 14.03 0.19 22.36
C SER A 96 14.23 1.50 21.59
N ARG A 97 15.40 1.68 20.97
CA ARG A 97 15.74 2.79 20.06
C ARG A 97 15.27 2.55 18.63
N GLN A 98 14.59 1.43 18.39
CA GLN A 98 13.99 1.09 17.11
C GLN A 98 12.49 0.86 17.26
N PHE A 99 11.76 1.20 16.21
CA PHE A 99 10.33 0.96 16.12
C PHE A 99 9.98 0.33 14.79
N ILE A 100 8.88 -0.41 14.79
CA ILE A 100 8.41 -1.23 13.70
C ILE A 100 7.07 -0.67 13.23
N VAL A 101 7.00 -0.31 11.95
CA VAL A 101 5.76 0.00 11.25
C VAL A 101 5.26 -1.30 10.61
N THR A 102 4.07 -1.73 11.01
CA THR A 102 3.41 -2.92 10.48
C THR A 102 2.26 -2.51 9.57
N ILE A 103 2.23 -3.06 8.36
CA ILE A 103 1.16 -2.87 7.37
C ILE A 103 0.42 -4.19 7.22
N ASN A 104 -0.82 -4.25 7.71
CA ASN A 104 -1.66 -5.45 7.66
C ASN A 104 -2.61 -5.45 6.45
N GLY A 105 -3.10 -6.62 6.06
CA GLY A 105 -4.21 -6.70 5.10
C GLY A 105 -3.82 -6.51 3.63
N LEU A 106 -2.58 -6.85 3.28
CA LEU A 106 -2.07 -6.70 1.92
C LEU A 106 -2.47 -7.88 1.02
N SER A 107 -2.66 -7.59 -0.27
CA SER A 107 -2.71 -8.61 -1.32
C SER A 107 -1.32 -9.23 -1.50
N GLN A 108 -1.24 -10.45 -2.05
CA GLN A 108 0.05 -11.10 -2.30
C GLN A 108 0.99 -10.19 -3.11
N GLY A 109 0.52 -9.70 -4.26
CA GLY A 109 1.37 -8.91 -5.15
C GLY A 109 1.68 -7.50 -4.62
N ASP A 110 0.89 -6.95 -3.70
CA ASP A 110 1.24 -5.69 -3.03
C ASP A 110 2.25 -5.91 -1.91
N CYS A 111 2.16 -7.04 -1.20
CA CYS A 111 3.20 -7.44 -0.27
C CYS A 111 4.55 -7.63 -0.98
N GLU A 112 4.57 -8.33 -2.12
CA GLU A 112 5.79 -8.49 -2.93
C GLU A 112 6.35 -7.15 -3.46
N TYR A 113 5.47 -6.19 -3.73
CA TYR A 113 5.90 -4.84 -4.13
C TYR A 113 6.54 -4.07 -2.98
N PHE A 114 5.91 -4.08 -1.80
CA PHE A 114 6.38 -3.31 -0.66
C PHE A 114 7.64 -3.90 -0.01
N ILE A 115 7.85 -5.22 -0.10
CA ILE A 115 9.08 -5.85 0.41
C ILE A 115 10.30 -5.59 -0.48
N THR A 116 10.08 -5.40 -1.78
CA THR A 116 11.14 -5.08 -2.75
C THR A 116 11.43 -3.58 -2.82
N LYS A 117 10.55 -2.77 -2.23
CA LYS A 117 10.70 -1.31 -2.15
C LYS A 117 11.83 -0.95 -1.17
N ALA A 118 12.70 -0.04 -1.59
CA ALA A 118 13.61 0.64 -0.67
C ALA A 118 12.82 1.62 0.20
N TRP A 119 12.65 1.29 1.48
CA TRP A 119 12.08 2.21 2.46
C TRP A 119 13.17 3.18 2.91
N SER A 120 12.87 4.48 2.84
CA SER A 120 13.84 5.49 3.23
C SER A 120 14.14 5.36 4.71
N ASP A 121 15.42 5.26 5.07
CA ASP A 121 15.89 5.27 6.46
C ASP A 121 15.37 4.11 7.33
N SER A 122 14.94 3.03 6.70
CA SER A 122 14.65 1.76 7.40
C SER A 122 15.94 0.99 7.63
N VAL A 123 16.07 0.40 8.81
CA VAL A 123 17.17 -0.53 9.14
C VAL A 123 16.88 -1.97 8.75
N GLY A 124 15.61 -2.31 8.50
CA GLY A 124 15.23 -3.65 8.06
C GLY A 124 13.75 -3.77 7.72
N TYR A 125 13.40 -4.91 7.14
CA TYR A 125 12.01 -5.27 6.86
C TYR A 125 11.83 -6.78 7.00
N LEU A 126 10.61 -7.21 7.33
CA LEU A 126 10.19 -8.59 7.49
C LEU A 126 8.83 -8.81 6.83
N ALA A 127 8.69 -9.90 6.08
CA ALA A 127 7.43 -10.32 5.50
C ALA A 127 6.55 -11.09 6.50
N SER A 128 5.37 -11.52 6.04
CA SER A 128 4.40 -12.29 6.82
C SER A 128 4.95 -13.60 7.36
N ASP A 129 5.83 -14.25 6.60
CA ASP A 129 6.52 -15.48 6.98
C ASP A 129 7.75 -15.26 7.89
N GLY A 130 7.99 -14.04 8.39
CA GLY A 130 9.13 -13.71 9.24
C GLY A 130 10.49 -13.73 8.54
N LYS A 131 10.50 -13.74 7.20
CA LYS A 131 11.72 -13.76 6.38
C LYS A 131 11.98 -12.39 5.75
N GLN A 132 13.26 -12.00 5.70
CA GLN A 132 13.73 -10.71 5.16
C GLN A 132 14.02 -10.74 3.64
N SER A 133 13.65 -11.79 2.92
CA SER A 133 14.09 -11.94 1.52
C SER A 133 13.07 -11.32 0.55
N GLY A 134 13.53 -10.43 -0.34
CA GLY A 134 12.73 -9.78 -1.39
C GLY A 134 12.27 -10.69 -2.54
N ALA A 135 12.14 -12.00 -2.31
CA ALA A 135 11.68 -12.97 -3.30
C ALA A 135 10.17 -13.21 -3.16
N SER A 136 9.50 -13.56 -4.28
CA SER A 136 8.04 -13.83 -4.41
C SER A 136 7.51 -15.04 -3.60
N GLY A 137 8.25 -15.46 -2.57
CA GLY A 137 7.94 -16.60 -1.72
C GLY A 137 7.67 -16.26 -0.25
N ASN A 138 7.65 -14.98 0.13
CA ASN A 138 7.49 -14.56 1.54
C ASN A 138 6.17 -13.82 1.83
N CYS A 139 5.31 -13.72 0.82
CA CYS A 139 3.97 -13.14 0.87
C CYS A 139 2.95 -14.18 0.42
N ARG A 140 2.92 -15.34 1.09
CA ARG A 140 2.14 -16.51 0.64
C ARG A 140 0.79 -16.65 1.34
N LEU A 141 0.45 -15.72 2.24
CA LEU A 141 -0.84 -15.76 2.89
C LEU A 141 -1.94 -15.38 1.89
N GLU A 142 -3.16 -15.86 2.16
CA GLU A 142 -4.32 -15.53 1.33
C GLU A 142 -4.47 -14.00 1.17
N ASP A 143 -5.11 -13.57 0.08
CA ASP A 143 -5.31 -12.14 -0.18
C ASP A 143 -5.96 -11.42 1.01
N GLY A 144 -5.37 -10.30 1.40
CA GLY A 144 -5.81 -9.54 2.58
C GLY A 144 -5.33 -10.12 3.91
N LYS A 145 -4.43 -11.11 3.92
CA LYS A 145 -3.79 -11.62 5.14
C LYS A 145 -2.29 -11.36 5.18
N ASN A 146 -1.70 -10.85 4.10
CA ASN A 146 -0.28 -10.53 4.10
C ASN A 146 -0.01 -9.28 4.94
N VAL A 147 1.12 -9.31 5.63
CA VAL A 147 1.64 -8.33 6.55
C VAL A 147 3.11 -8.05 6.21
N ILE A 148 3.51 -6.78 6.31
CA ILE A 148 4.91 -6.36 6.24
C ILE A 148 5.24 -5.56 7.49
N LYS A 149 6.41 -5.83 8.05
CA LYS A 149 6.99 -5.08 9.17
C LYS A 149 8.24 -4.37 8.68
N ILE A 150 8.34 -3.07 8.94
CA ILE A 150 9.46 -2.23 8.54
C ILE A 150 10.04 -1.60 9.79
N THR A 151 11.31 -1.85 10.05
CA THR A 151 12.01 -1.36 11.24
C THR A 151 12.75 -0.05 10.92
N TYR A 152 12.61 0.93 11.80
CA TYR A 152 13.21 2.27 11.72
C TYR A 152 13.89 2.61 13.05
N GLY A 153 14.90 3.48 13.01
CA GLY A 153 15.66 3.91 14.19
C GLY A 153 17.10 3.40 14.19
N GLU A 154 17.86 3.69 15.24
CA GLU A 154 19.30 3.38 15.36
C GLU A 154 19.64 2.61 16.64
#